data_AF-A0A149QB22-F1
#
_entry.id   AF-A0A149QB22-F1
#
_cell.length_a   1.000
_cell.length_b   1.000
_cell.length_c   1.000
_cell.angle_alpha   90.00
_cell.angle_beta   90.00
_cell.angle_gamma   90.00
#
_symmetry.space_group_name_H-M   'P 1'
#
loop_
_entity.id
_entity.type
_entity.pdbx_description
1 polymer ?
#
loop_
_entity_poly.entity_id
_entity_poly.type
_entity_poly.pdbx_seq_one_letter_code
_entity_poly.pdbx_strand_id
1 'polypeptide(L)'
;AAGIAAARIPGRLQAFERGGVQIRVDVGHNPQAAGQLARALKAEASAGRTLAVYAALQDKDAVGVVQALQGVVAEWTLAGVDGPRGQSADQLQARLAETAAGSAQLAASVEQALAQVLARAERGDRVLVFGSFHTAAAALQWLQGSA
;
A
#
# COMPACT_ATOMS: atom_id res chain seq x y z
N ALA A 1 -16.81 -14.40 25.12
CA ALA A 1 -16.24 -14.45 23.76
C ALA A 1 -16.28 -13.10 23.02
N ALA A 2 -16.20 -11.95 23.73
CA ALA A 2 -16.32 -10.62 23.12
C ALA A 2 -14.96 -9.95 22.75
N GLY A 3 -13.83 -10.54 23.15
CA GLY A 3 -12.50 -9.93 22.99
C GLY A 3 -11.87 -10.05 21.59
N ILE A 4 -12.31 -11.00 20.77
CA ILE A 4 -11.74 -11.25 19.43
C ILE A 4 -12.40 -10.35 18.38
N ALA A 5 -13.69 -10.01 18.54
CA ALA A 5 -14.44 -9.23 17.56
C ALA A 5 -14.06 -7.74 17.52
N ALA A 6 -13.45 -7.20 18.58
CA ALA A 6 -13.09 -5.79 18.71
C ALA A 6 -11.58 -5.51 18.55
N ALA A 7 -10.74 -6.53 18.42
CA ALA A 7 -9.30 -6.37 18.30
C ALA A 7 -8.94 -5.84 16.89
N ARG A 8 -8.93 -4.51 16.72
CA ARG A 8 -8.34 -3.86 15.55
C ARG A 8 -6.85 -3.69 15.80
N ILE A 9 -6.03 -4.44 15.06
CA ILE A 9 -4.59 -4.20 15.00
C ILE A 9 -4.39 -2.98 14.09
N PRO A 10 -3.83 -1.86 14.57
CA PRO A 10 -3.54 -0.72 13.72
C PRO A 10 -2.71 -1.14 12.49
N GLY A 11 -3.10 -0.68 11.31
CA GLY A 11 -2.45 -1.05 10.06
C GLY A 11 -2.68 -2.50 9.61
N ARG A 12 -3.81 -3.13 9.94
CA ARG A 12 -4.28 -4.37 9.28
C ARG A 12 -5.57 -4.08 8.53
N LEU A 13 -5.45 -3.86 7.22
CA LEU A 13 -6.51 -3.35 6.33
C LEU A 13 -7.34 -2.22 6.96
N GLN A 14 -6.67 -1.29 7.65
CA GLN A 14 -7.35 -0.21 8.34
C GLN A 14 -7.99 0.73 7.32
N ALA A 15 -9.30 0.95 7.47
CA ALA A 15 -10.11 1.65 6.49
C ALA A 15 -10.23 3.15 6.78
N PHE A 16 -10.07 3.95 5.74
CA PHE A 16 -10.40 5.37 5.67
C PHE A 16 -11.15 5.65 4.37
N GLU A 17 -11.73 6.84 4.26
CA GLU A 17 -12.35 7.33 3.02
C GLU A 17 -12.09 8.84 2.89
N ARG A 18 -11.78 9.31 1.67
CA ARG A 18 -11.67 10.74 1.34
C ARG A 18 -12.27 11.00 -0.02
N GLY A 19 -13.24 11.93 -0.11
CA GLY A 19 -13.85 12.30 -1.38
C GLY A 19 -14.52 11.15 -2.14
N GLY A 20 -14.97 10.09 -1.45
CA GLY A 20 -15.52 8.88 -2.08
C GLY A 20 -14.47 7.91 -2.64
N VAL A 21 -13.20 8.11 -2.31
CA VAL A 21 -12.10 7.15 -2.55
C VAL A 21 -11.87 6.34 -1.28
N GLN A 22 -11.93 5.02 -1.39
CA GLN A 22 -11.61 4.13 -0.28
C GLN A 22 -10.10 4.09 -0.05
N ILE A 23 -9.65 4.09 1.20
CA ILE A 23 -8.22 3.96 1.52
C ILE A 23 -8.05 2.80 2.49
N ARG A 24 -7.11 1.90 2.23
CA ARG A 24 -6.78 0.74 3.06
C ARG A 24 -5.29 0.79 3.40
N VAL A 25 -4.97 0.71 4.69
CA VAL A 25 -3.58 0.70 5.17
C VAL A 25 -3.25 -0.66 5.78
N ASP A 26 -2.16 -1.29 5.32
CA ASP A 26 -1.74 -2.62 5.80
C ASP A 26 -0.22 -2.75 6.01
N VAL A 27 0.21 -3.49 7.04
CA VAL A 27 1.63 -3.75 7.35
C VAL A 27 2.24 -4.94 6.60
N GLY A 28 1.45 -5.65 5.79
CA GLY A 28 1.85 -6.83 5.03
C GLY A 28 3.05 -6.54 4.13
N HIS A 29 4.10 -7.34 4.27
CA HIS A 29 5.42 -7.10 3.68
C HIS A 29 6.07 -8.37 3.11
N ASN A 30 5.30 -9.45 3.00
CA ASN A 30 5.76 -10.73 2.46
C ASN A 30 4.71 -11.31 1.50
N PRO A 31 5.09 -12.27 0.63
CA PRO A 31 4.19 -12.79 -0.40
C PRO A 31 2.92 -13.44 0.17
N GLN A 32 3.01 -14.10 1.32
CA GLN A 32 1.86 -14.72 1.99
C GLN A 32 0.84 -13.66 2.44
N ALA A 33 1.30 -12.59 3.09
CA ALA A 33 0.46 -11.48 3.52
C ALA A 33 -0.13 -10.74 2.32
N ALA A 34 0.65 -10.53 1.26
CA ALA A 34 0.18 -9.94 0.02
C ALA A 34 -0.91 -10.80 -0.66
N GLY A 35 -0.79 -12.14 -0.61
CA GLY A 35 -1.85 -13.04 -1.08
C GLY A 35 -3.13 -12.95 -0.25
N GLN A 36 -3.04 -12.74 1.07
CA GLN A 36 -4.19 -12.48 1.93
C GLN A 36 -4.84 -11.13 1.60
N LEU A 37 -4.02 -10.09 1.39
CA LEU A 37 -4.47 -8.78 0.93
C LEU A 37 -5.23 -8.89 -0.40
N ALA A 38 -4.67 -9.58 -1.38
CA ALA A 38 -5.31 -9.80 -2.68
C ALA A 38 -6.70 -10.46 -2.53
N ARG A 39 -6.83 -11.46 -1.65
CA ARG A 39 -8.12 -12.11 -1.37
C ARG A 39 -9.12 -11.16 -0.71
N ALA A 40 -8.68 -10.40 0.30
CA ALA A 40 -9.53 -9.43 0.98
C ALA A 40 -10.01 -8.32 0.03
N LEU A 41 -9.11 -7.80 -0.81
CA LEU A 41 -9.43 -6.76 -1.79
C LEU A 41 -10.38 -7.24 -2.90
N LYS A 42 -10.35 -8.53 -3.25
CA LYS A 42 -11.32 -9.14 -4.17
C LYS A 42 -12.68 -9.34 -3.53
N ALA A 43 -12.74 -9.63 -2.23
CA ALA A 43 -13.99 -9.78 -1.50
C ALA A 43 -14.67 -8.43 -1.21
N GLU A 44 -13.87 -7.37 -1.06
CA GLU A 44 -14.35 -6.01 -0.93
C GLU A 44 -14.53 -5.36 -2.30
N ALA A 45 -15.76 -5.31 -2.80
CA ALA A 45 -16.07 -4.71 -4.09
C ALA A 45 -15.66 -3.22 -4.12
N SER A 46 -14.87 -2.86 -5.12
CA SER A 46 -14.55 -1.48 -5.51
C SER A 46 -15.24 -1.20 -6.84
N ALA A 47 -15.87 -0.04 -6.98
CA ALA A 47 -16.52 0.35 -8.23
C ALA A 47 -15.49 0.82 -9.28
N GLY A 48 -14.32 1.27 -8.82
CA GLY A 48 -13.19 1.71 -9.63
C GLY A 48 -11.95 0.84 -9.46
N ARG A 49 -10.79 1.43 -9.79
CA ARG A 49 -9.48 0.81 -9.79
C ARG A 49 -8.94 0.64 -8.37
N THR A 50 -8.04 -0.33 -8.20
CA THR A 50 -7.19 -0.39 -7.00
C THR A 50 -5.81 0.20 -7.33
N LEU A 51 -5.48 1.31 -6.67
CA LEU A 51 -4.22 2.06 -6.80
C LEU A 51 -3.33 1.73 -5.60
N ALA A 52 -2.09 1.29 -5.82
CA ALA A 52 -1.18 0.91 -4.75
C ALA A 52 -0.13 1.99 -4.46
N VAL A 53 0.05 2.31 -3.18
CA VAL A 53 1.25 2.93 -2.62
C VAL A 53 2.04 1.84 -1.91
N TYR A 54 3.18 1.47 -2.46
CA TYR A 54 4.01 0.38 -1.95
C TYR A 54 5.39 0.89 -1.54
N ALA A 55 5.78 0.61 -0.30
CA ALA A 55 7.10 0.91 0.21
C ALA A 55 7.59 -0.25 1.07
N ALA A 56 8.79 -0.76 0.78
CA ALA A 56 9.33 -1.97 1.41
C ALA A 56 10.79 -1.78 1.82
N LEU A 57 11.19 -2.51 2.87
CA LEU A 57 12.58 -2.54 3.32
C LEU A 57 13.44 -3.45 2.42
N GLN A 58 14.75 -3.25 2.47
CA GLN A 58 15.73 -3.96 1.61
C GLN A 58 15.71 -5.47 1.78
N ASP A 59 15.45 -5.95 3.00
CA ASP A 59 15.44 -7.35 3.38
C ASP A 59 14.16 -8.09 2.98
N LYS A 60 13.17 -7.41 2.38
CA LYS A 60 11.88 -8.01 2.02
C LYS A 60 11.87 -8.56 0.60
N ASP A 61 11.14 -9.65 0.40
CA ASP A 61 10.82 -10.19 -0.92
C ASP A 61 9.77 -9.29 -1.61
N ALA A 62 10.25 -8.18 -2.18
CA ALA A 62 9.40 -7.21 -2.84
C ALA A 62 8.80 -7.77 -4.14
N VAL A 63 9.54 -8.61 -4.87
CA VAL A 63 9.09 -9.22 -6.12
C VAL A 63 7.90 -10.15 -5.85
N GLY A 64 8.02 -11.07 -4.88
CA GLY A 64 6.94 -11.97 -4.52
C GLY A 64 5.71 -11.25 -3.98
N VAL A 65 5.88 -10.11 -3.30
CA VAL A 65 4.77 -9.24 -2.88
C VAL A 65 4.02 -8.65 -4.08
N VAL A 66 4.73 -8.07 -5.05
CA VAL A 66 4.10 -7.50 -6.25
C VAL A 66 3.41 -8.59 -7.07
N GLN A 67 4.05 -9.74 -7.24
CA GLN A 67 3.47 -10.91 -7.93
C GLN A 67 2.16 -11.39 -7.28
N ALA A 68 2.11 -11.45 -5.94
CA ALA A 68 0.90 -11.87 -5.22
C ALA A 68 -0.30 -10.93 -5.41
N LEU A 69 -0.07 -9.66 -5.79
CA LEU A 69 -1.09 -8.65 -6.03
C LEU A 69 -1.36 -8.39 -7.52
N GLN A 70 -0.75 -9.19 -8.41
CA GLN A 70 -1.02 -9.12 -9.85
C GLN A 70 -2.50 -9.37 -10.14
N GLY A 71 -3.05 -8.57 -11.06
CA GLY A 71 -4.46 -8.62 -11.45
C GLY A 71 -5.43 -8.07 -10.39
N VAL A 72 -4.95 -7.56 -9.25
CA VAL A 72 -5.75 -6.80 -8.28
C VAL A 72 -5.42 -5.32 -8.35
N VAL A 73 -4.14 -4.99 -8.35
CA VAL A 73 -3.66 -3.61 -8.44
C VAL A 73 -3.58 -3.18 -9.90
N ALA A 74 -4.20 -2.05 -10.23
CA ALA A 74 -4.20 -1.46 -11.56
C ALA A 74 -2.99 -0.55 -11.78
N GLU A 75 -2.61 0.24 -10.77
CA GLU A 75 -1.49 1.17 -10.84
C GLU A 75 -0.64 1.11 -9.58
N TRP A 76 0.66 1.27 -9.76
CA TRP A 76 1.65 1.24 -8.69
C TRP A 76 2.34 2.59 -8.55
N THR A 77 2.49 3.03 -7.30
CA THR A 77 3.35 4.14 -6.90
C THR A 77 4.28 3.63 -5.79
N LEU A 78 5.58 3.73 -6.01
CA LEU A 78 6.61 3.30 -5.07
C LEU A 78 7.08 4.49 -4.25
N ALA A 79 7.26 4.27 -2.95
CA ALA A 79 7.77 5.29 -2.04
C ALA A 79 9.08 4.83 -1.38
N GLY A 80 9.95 5.80 -1.11
CA GLY A 80 11.12 5.59 -0.26
C GLY A 80 10.75 5.34 1.19
N VAL A 81 11.60 4.59 1.89
CA VAL A 81 11.57 4.42 3.34
C VAL A 81 12.94 4.78 3.89
N ASP A 82 12.99 5.66 4.88
CA ASP A 82 14.25 6.06 5.53
C ASP A 82 14.77 5.03 6.52
N GLY A 83 16.06 5.16 6.87
CA GLY A 83 16.72 4.40 7.93
C GLY A 83 17.60 3.25 7.43
N PRO A 84 18.24 2.50 8.34
CA PRO A 84 19.33 1.57 8.02
C PRO A 84 18.94 0.42 7.07
N ARG A 85 17.66 0.03 7.07
CA ARG A 85 17.10 -1.00 6.17
C ARG A 85 16.20 -0.40 5.10
N GLY A 86 16.10 0.92 5.09
CA GLY A 86 15.32 1.71 4.15
C GLY A 86 15.93 1.67 2.76
N GLN A 87 15.13 2.05 1.76
CA GLN A 87 15.61 2.22 0.40
C GLN A 87 14.82 3.33 -0.29
N SER A 88 15.42 3.94 -1.29
CA SER A 88 14.74 4.89 -2.19
C SER A 88 13.71 4.18 -3.07
N ALA A 89 12.75 4.95 -3.59
CA ALA A 89 11.78 4.44 -4.56
C ALA A 89 12.47 3.91 -5.83
N ASP A 90 13.53 4.56 -6.30
CA ASP A 90 14.33 4.11 -7.45
C ASP A 90 15.00 2.76 -7.20
N GLN A 91 15.60 2.57 -6.02
CA GLN A 91 16.19 1.28 -5.63
C GLN A 91 15.13 0.17 -5.58
N LEU A 92 13.93 0.48 -5.06
CA LEU A 92 12.83 -0.47 -5.04
C LEU A 92 12.34 -0.79 -6.45
N GLN A 93 12.21 0.21 -7.32
CA GLN A 93 11.78 0.04 -8.71
C GLN A 93 12.78 -0.81 -9.50
N ALA A 94 14.09 -0.58 -9.33
CA ALA A 94 15.12 -1.37 -9.98
C ALA A 94 15.02 -2.87 -9.64
N ARG A 95 14.68 -3.20 -8.39
CA ARG A 95 14.44 -4.59 -7.95
C ARG A 95 13.16 -5.19 -8.54
N LEU A 96 12.24 -4.34 -8.98
CA LEU A 96 10.91 -4.69 -9.48
C LEU A 96 10.81 -4.58 -11.00
N ALA A 97 11.92 -4.34 -11.72
CA ALA A 97 11.96 -4.07 -13.16
C ALA A 97 11.16 -5.09 -14.00
N GLU A 98 11.23 -6.38 -13.64
CA GLU A 98 10.54 -7.49 -14.34
C GLU A 98 9.12 -7.78 -13.79
N THR A 99 8.50 -6.81 -13.10
CA THR A 99 7.16 -6.96 -12.49
C THR A 99 6.21 -5.85 -12.94
N ALA A 100 4.94 -5.95 -12.54
CA ALA A 100 3.95 -4.92 -12.82
C ALA A 100 4.26 -3.55 -12.16
N ALA A 101 5.19 -3.52 -11.19
CA ALA A 101 5.65 -2.29 -10.55
C ALA A 101 6.99 -1.77 -11.10
N GLY A 102 7.57 -2.42 -12.13
CA GLY A 102 8.85 -2.02 -12.72
C GLY A 102 8.83 -0.65 -13.41
N SER A 103 7.65 -0.19 -13.82
CA SER A 103 7.41 1.15 -14.40
C SER A 103 6.52 2.01 -13.50
N ALA A 104 6.44 1.68 -12.21
CA ALA A 104 5.63 2.42 -11.25
C ALA A 104 6.07 3.89 -11.13
N GLN A 105 5.13 4.76 -10.78
CA GLN A 105 5.48 6.12 -10.40
C GLN A 105 6.29 6.13 -9.10
N LEU A 106 7.13 7.13 -8.91
CA LEU A 106 8.04 7.22 -7.77
C LEU A 106 7.73 8.45 -6.91
N ALA A 107 7.82 8.28 -5.60
CA ALA A 107 7.78 9.37 -4.64
C ALA A 107 8.89 9.21 -3.59
N ALA A 108 9.39 10.31 -3.05
CA ALA A 108 10.45 10.22 -2.06
C ALA A 108 9.95 9.62 -0.73
N SER A 109 8.67 9.83 -0.39
CA SER A 109 8.07 9.34 0.86
C SER A 109 6.65 8.81 0.66
N VAL A 110 6.14 8.11 1.68
CA VAL A 110 4.80 7.51 1.68
C VAL A 110 3.71 8.59 1.63
N GLU A 111 3.90 9.71 2.32
CA GLU A 111 3.01 10.86 2.34
C GLU A 111 2.91 11.51 0.97
N GLN A 112 4.05 11.67 0.29
CA GLN A 112 4.08 12.19 -1.07
C GLN A 112 3.39 11.25 -2.05
N ALA A 113 3.65 9.94 -1.96
CA ALA A 113 2.96 8.95 -2.79
C ALA A 113 1.44 8.97 -2.55
N LEU A 114 1.02 9.04 -1.28
CA LEU A 114 -0.39 9.15 -0.92
C LEU A 114 -1.04 10.39 -1.50
N ALA A 115 -0.41 11.56 -1.38
CA ALA A 115 -0.90 12.81 -1.96
C ALA A 115 -1.01 12.72 -3.49
N GLN A 116 0.02 12.18 -4.17
CA GLN A 116 0.04 12.02 -5.62
C GLN A 116 -1.06 11.06 -6.12
N VAL A 117 -1.25 9.93 -5.43
CA VAL A 117 -2.27 8.94 -5.79
C VAL A 117 -3.67 9.51 -5.55
N LEU A 118 -3.90 10.15 -4.40
CA LEU A 118 -5.21 10.73 -4.09
C LEU A 118 -5.57 11.92 -4.98
N ALA A 119 -4.60 12.69 -5.46
CA ALA A 119 -4.85 13.80 -6.39
C ALA A 119 -5.40 13.35 -7.75
N ARG A 120 -5.17 12.08 -8.15
CA ARG A 120 -5.67 11.50 -9.41
C ARG A 120 -6.72 10.40 -9.22
N ALA A 121 -7.00 10.02 -7.97
CA ALA A 121 -7.97 8.98 -7.67
C ALA A 121 -9.39 9.52 -7.92
N GLU A 122 -10.23 8.68 -8.52
CA GLU A 122 -11.61 9.03 -8.83
C GLU A 122 -12.56 8.42 -7.79
N ARG A 123 -13.75 9.00 -7.65
CA ARG A 123 -14.77 8.45 -6.76
C ARG A 123 -15.06 6.99 -7.16
N GLY A 124 -15.02 6.10 -6.17
CA GLY A 124 -15.17 4.67 -6.37
C GLY A 124 -13.85 3.90 -6.52
N ASP A 125 -12.72 4.59 -6.75
CA ASP A 125 -11.39 3.98 -6.65
C ASP A 125 -11.07 3.59 -5.19
N ARG A 126 -10.08 2.71 -5.07
CA ARG A 126 -9.50 2.28 -3.80
C ARG A 126 -7.99 2.47 -3.82
N VAL A 127 -7.45 3.11 -2.79
CA VAL A 127 -6.02 3.24 -2.53
C VAL A 127 -5.58 2.21 -1.49
N LEU A 128 -4.61 1.37 -1.81
CA LEU A 128 -3.96 0.45 -0.88
C LEU A 128 -2.57 0.98 -0.53
N VAL A 129 -2.30 1.23 0.75
CA VAL A 129 -0.98 1.65 1.25
C VAL A 129 -0.38 0.54 2.10
N PHE A 130 0.77 -0.01 1.69
CA PHE A 130 1.30 -1.21 2.35
C PHE A 130 2.80 -1.45 2.10
N GLY A 131 3.35 -2.47 2.77
CA GLY A 131 4.69 -3.00 2.50
C GLY A 131 5.65 -3.00 3.69
N SER A 132 5.32 -2.31 4.78
CA SER A 132 6.02 -2.43 6.06
C SER A 132 5.25 -1.75 7.20
N PHE A 133 5.71 -1.97 8.44
CA PHE A 133 5.24 -1.19 9.59
C PHE A 133 5.56 0.30 9.48
N HIS A 134 6.73 0.67 8.95
CA HIS A 134 7.09 2.09 8.73
C HIS A 134 6.13 2.73 7.72
N THR A 135 5.80 2.00 6.65
CA THR A 135 4.87 2.44 5.61
C THR A 135 3.49 2.68 6.17
N ALA A 136 2.95 1.72 6.94
CA ALA A 136 1.65 1.87 7.56
C ALA A 136 1.63 3.01 8.59
N ALA A 137 2.68 3.15 9.41
CA ALA A 137 2.76 4.22 10.40
C ALA A 137 2.75 5.61 9.76
N ALA A 138 3.58 5.83 8.74
CA ALA A 138 3.62 7.08 7.98
C ALA A 138 2.25 7.41 7.35
N ALA A 139 1.62 6.42 6.71
CA ALA A 139 0.29 6.57 6.13
C ALA A 139 -0.77 6.94 7.18
N LEU A 140 -0.80 6.24 8.32
CA LEU A 140 -1.75 6.50 9.39
C LEU A 140 -1.59 7.90 9.98
N GLN A 141 -0.35 8.33 10.25
CA GLN A 141 -0.05 9.66 10.74
C GLN A 141 -0.54 10.74 9.77
N TRP A 142 -0.24 10.57 8.48
CA TRP A 142 -0.68 11.51 7.44
C TRP A 142 -2.20 11.58 7.32
N LEU A 143 -2.88 10.42 7.33
CA LEU A 143 -4.34 10.33 7.21
C LEU A 143 -5.08 10.90 8.42
N GLN A 144 -4.49 10.80 9.61
CA GLN A 144 -5.05 11.35 10.86
C GLN A 144 -4.74 12.83 11.06
N GLY A 145 -3.61 13.31 10.53
CA GLY A 145 -3.14 14.69 10.69
C GLY A 145 -3.67 15.69 9.66
N SER A 146 -4.25 15.24 8.55
CA SER A 146 -4.87 16.13 7.54
C SER A 146 -6.40 16.20 7.67
N ALA A 147 -6.87 16.44 8.90
CA ALA A 147 -8.25 16.80 9.23
C ALA A 147 -8.50 18.30 9.00
#